data_AF-A0A968USV1-F1
#
_entry.id   AF-A0A968USV1-F1
#
_cell.length_a   1.000
_cell.length_b   1.000
_cell.length_c   1.000
_cell.angle_alpha   90.00
_cell.angle_beta   90.00
_cell.angle_gamma   90.00
#
_symmetry.space_group_name_H-M   'P 1'
#
loop_
_entity.id
_entity.type
_entity.pdbx_description
1 polymer ?
#
loop_
_entity_poly.entity_id
_entity_poly.type
_entity_poly.pdbx_seq_one_letter_code
_entity_poly.pdbx_strand_id
1 'polypeptide(L)'
;MEIRSREIRLLDRGVLTAETAVGEGGNIRINASAIGMRDRSRISTTAGTNNAPGNGGNITINTDTLAGVRNSDISANSFAGSGGRIEINAQAVLGFQTPTRQDLEARFGTENLTEFDPQDLSSSEITAISRTNPNLSGTVEINTPDIDPSSGLIAVPQPGVTAIIQNPCSRGNRSSFVNVGRGGLPPTPREIVSNSAANSEDNLTTELIEAQGWERDADGTIRLVARSRNVIPYSNWQTPVKCE
;
A
#
# COMPACT_ATOMS: atom_id res chain seq x y z
N MET A 1 -16.66 5.95 28.47
CA MET A 1 -15.98 7.16 27.96
C MET A 1 -16.72 7.64 26.71
N GLU A 2 -17.02 8.93 26.60
CA GLU A 2 -17.61 9.52 25.39
C GLU A 2 -16.75 10.69 24.90
N ILE A 3 -16.47 10.71 23.59
CA ILE A 3 -15.67 11.75 22.93
C ILE A 3 -16.47 12.32 21.77
N ARG A 4 -16.56 13.64 21.70
CA ARG A 4 -17.20 14.38 20.60
C ARG A 4 -16.25 15.43 20.07
N SER A 5 -15.91 15.36 18.78
CA SER A 5 -14.99 16.29 18.13
C SER A 5 -15.36 16.46 16.67
N ARG A 6 -14.76 17.42 15.96
CA ARG A 6 -14.77 17.42 14.49
C ARG A 6 -13.73 16.46 13.95
N GLU A 7 -12.54 16.44 14.54
CA GLU A 7 -11.39 15.67 14.10
C GLU A 7 -10.69 15.05 15.31
N ILE A 8 -10.30 13.79 15.18
CA ILE A 8 -9.46 13.08 16.14
C ILE A 8 -8.24 12.57 15.40
N ARG A 9 -7.06 12.86 15.92
CA ARG A 9 -5.79 12.35 15.40
C ARG A 9 -5.05 11.65 16.52
N LEU A 10 -4.86 10.35 16.37
CA LEU A 10 -3.96 9.58 17.21
C LEU A 10 -2.66 9.39 16.42
N LEU A 11 -1.59 10.01 16.92
CA LEU A 11 -0.26 10.03 16.31
C LEU A 11 0.74 9.52 17.34
N ASP A 12 1.87 9.00 16.88
CA ASP A 12 3.04 8.68 17.71
C ASP A 12 2.70 7.86 18.97
N ARG A 13 2.07 6.70 18.78
CA ARG A 13 1.56 5.83 19.86
C ARG A 13 0.49 6.50 20.73
N GLY A 14 -0.38 7.31 20.12
CA GLY A 14 -1.54 7.89 20.79
C GLY A 14 -2.53 6.80 21.21
N VAL A 15 -3.06 6.88 22.43
CA VAL A 15 -3.93 5.86 23.01
C VAL A 15 -5.24 6.45 23.54
N LEU A 16 -6.36 5.83 23.15
CA LEU A 16 -7.65 5.96 23.83
C LEU A 16 -8.01 4.61 24.44
N THR A 17 -8.06 4.53 25.77
CA THR A 17 -8.25 3.24 26.45
C THR A 17 -9.35 3.29 27.51
N ALA A 18 -10.10 2.19 27.58
CA ALA A 18 -10.94 1.81 28.69
C ALA A 18 -10.71 0.31 29.01
N GLU A 19 -9.44 -0.11 28.93
CA GLU A 19 -8.99 -1.45 29.30
C GLU A 19 -9.18 -1.73 30.79
N THR A 20 -9.50 -2.98 31.14
CA THR A 20 -9.65 -3.43 32.54
C THR A 20 -8.84 -4.69 32.79
N ALA A 21 -8.20 -4.77 33.95
CA ALA A 21 -7.37 -5.94 34.30
C ALA A 21 -8.22 -7.18 34.65
N VAL A 22 -9.44 -6.98 35.14
CA VAL A 22 -10.36 -8.03 35.60
C VAL A 22 -11.79 -7.60 35.31
N GLY A 23 -12.64 -8.56 34.94
CA GLY A 23 -14.07 -8.32 34.74
C GLY A 23 -14.38 -7.72 33.36
N GLU A 24 -15.37 -6.85 33.29
CA GLU A 24 -15.84 -6.28 32.02
C GLU A 24 -14.94 -5.13 31.55
N GLY A 25 -14.65 -5.08 30.26
CA GLY A 25 -14.01 -3.94 29.61
C GLY A 25 -14.92 -2.72 29.59
N GLY A 26 -14.33 -1.53 29.62
CA GLY A 26 -15.10 -0.29 29.56
C GLY A 26 -15.69 -0.03 28.17
N ASN A 27 -16.61 0.95 28.09
CA ASN A 27 -17.21 1.35 26.83
C ASN A 27 -16.56 2.65 26.30
N ILE A 28 -16.20 2.68 25.03
CA ILE A 28 -15.74 3.88 24.32
C ILE A 28 -16.77 4.23 23.24
N ARG A 29 -17.30 5.46 23.30
CA ARG A 29 -18.17 6.02 22.27
C ARG A 29 -17.52 7.25 21.66
N ILE A 30 -17.34 7.24 20.34
CA ILE A 30 -16.69 8.33 19.59
C ILE A 30 -17.68 8.86 18.56
N ASN A 31 -17.87 10.18 18.54
CA ASN A 31 -18.56 10.88 17.47
C ASN A 31 -17.61 11.94 16.91
N ALA A 32 -17.11 11.73 15.69
CA ALA A 32 -16.24 12.68 15.00
C ALA A 32 -16.64 12.81 13.54
N SER A 33 -16.14 13.80 12.80
CA SER A 33 -16.25 13.79 11.33
C SER A 33 -15.09 12.99 10.71
N ALA A 34 -13.89 13.11 11.28
CA ALA A 34 -12.73 12.38 10.83
C ALA A 34 -11.90 11.82 11.99
N ILE A 35 -11.47 10.57 11.85
CA ILE A 35 -10.55 9.90 12.78
C ILE A 35 -9.36 9.39 11.98
N GLY A 36 -8.18 9.91 12.28
CA GLY A 36 -6.91 9.43 11.74
C GLY A 36 -6.08 8.76 12.83
N MET A 37 -5.68 7.52 12.61
CA MET A 37 -4.81 6.75 13.49
C MET A 37 -3.51 6.43 12.75
N ARG A 38 -2.38 6.72 13.40
CA ARG A 38 -1.07 6.55 12.79
C ARG A 38 0.00 6.21 13.81
N ASP A 39 1.03 5.51 13.34
CA ASP A 39 2.27 5.27 14.07
C ASP A 39 2.01 4.54 15.39
N ARG A 40 1.49 3.30 15.33
CA ARG A 40 1.24 2.47 16.52
C ARG A 40 0.24 3.04 17.52
N SER A 41 -0.75 3.78 17.00
CA SER A 41 -1.82 4.35 17.82
C SER A 41 -2.92 3.32 18.11
N ARG A 42 -3.60 3.44 19.25
CA ARG A 42 -4.57 2.43 19.71
C ARG A 42 -5.86 3.03 20.28
N ILE A 43 -6.98 2.39 19.95
CA ILE A 43 -8.26 2.54 20.67
C ILE A 43 -8.59 1.18 21.27
N SER A 44 -8.70 1.05 22.59
CA SER A 44 -8.83 -0.26 23.23
C SER A 44 -9.80 -0.31 24.40
N THR A 45 -10.61 -1.37 24.42
CA THR A 45 -11.48 -1.80 25.52
C THR A 45 -11.14 -3.23 25.95
N THR A 46 -9.91 -3.66 25.65
CA THR A 46 -9.44 -5.03 25.94
C THR A 46 -9.51 -5.31 27.45
N ALA A 47 -9.94 -6.52 27.82
CA ALA A 47 -10.14 -6.87 29.22
C ALA A 47 -9.52 -8.21 29.62
N GLY A 48 -9.13 -8.29 30.88
CA GLY A 48 -8.59 -9.49 31.51
C GLY A 48 -7.07 -9.64 31.35
N THR A 49 -6.53 -10.57 32.12
CA THR A 49 -5.12 -10.97 32.15
C THR A 49 -5.02 -12.49 32.30
N ASN A 50 -3.79 -13.01 32.26
CA ASN A 50 -3.55 -14.46 32.42
C ASN A 50 -4.11 -15.05 33.72
N ASN A 51 -4.10 -14.26 34.80
CA ASN A 51 -4.53 -14.73 36.12
C ASN A 51 -5.91 -14.20 36.51
N ALA A 52 -6.55 -13.41 35.66
CA ALA A 52 -7.84 -12.80 35.96
C ALA A 52 -8.68 -12.67 34.68
N PRO A 53 -9.73 -13.49 34.50
CA PRO A 53 -10.56 -13.42 33.30
C PRO A 53 -11.26 -12.07 33.20
N GLY A 54 -11.54 -11.67 31.96
CA GLY A 54 -12.32 -10.48 31.66
C GLY A 54 -12.94 -10.56 30.28
N ASN A 55 -14.06 -9.88 30.10
CA ASN A 55 -14.82 -9.80 28.86
C ASN A 55 -14.52 -8.46 28.18
N GLY A 56 -14.21 -8.46 26.89
CA GLY A 56 -13.90 -7.24 26.15
C GLY A 56 -15.06 -6.24 26.18
N GLY A 57 -14.75 -4.95 26.31
CA GLY A 57 -15.76 -3.89 26.35
C GLY A 57 -16.26 -3.46 24.98
N ASN A 58 -17.17 -2.48 24.92
CA ASN A 58 -17.76 -2.05 23.65
C ASN A 58 -17.11 -0.78 23.08
N ILE A 59 -16.89 -0.75 21.77
CA ILE A 59 -16.43 0.42 21.02
C ILE A 59 -17.50 0.78 19.99
N THR A 60 -18.05 1.98 20.08
CA THR A 60 -18.95 2.54 19.05
C THR A 60 -18.31 3.78 18.45
N ILE A 61 -18.04 3.74 17.14
CA ILE A 61 -17.48 4.87 16.39
C ILE A 61 -18.51 5.33 15.35
N ASN A 62 -18.92 6.59 15.44
CA ASN A 62 -19.67 7.27 14.38
C ASN A 62 -18.77 8.33 13.77
N THR A 63 -18.42 8.17 12.49
CA THR A 63 -17.51 9.10 11.80
C THR A 63 -17.76 9.18 10.31
N ASP A 64 -17.43 10.28 9.63
CA ASP A 64 -17.51 10.25 8.16
C ASP A 64 -16.35 9.41 7.61
N THR A 65 -15.14 9.61 8.13
CA THR A 65 -13.96 8.84 7.73
C THR A 65 -13.19 8.30 8.93
N LEU A 66 -12.82 7.02 8.87
CA LEU A 66 -11.88 6.37 9.76
C LEU A 66 -10.70 5.86 8.93
N ALA A 67 -9.48 6.30 9.24
CA ALA A 67 -8.28 5.86 8.54
C ALA A 67 -7.18 5.45 9.53
N GLY A 68 -6.61 4.27 9.33
CA GLY A 68 -5.54 3.71 10.16
C GLY A 68 -4.36 3.29 9.32
N VAL A 69 -3.16 3.78 9.62
CA VAL A 69 -1.94 3.38 8.91
C VAL A 69 -0.78 3.17 9.88
N ARG A 70 0.23 2.43 9.43
CA ARG A 70 1.45 2.11 10.22
C ARG A 70 1.11 1.42 11.54
N ASN A 71 0.38 0.29 11.42
CA ASN A 71 0.06 -0.62 12.51
C ASN A 71 -0.67 0.09 13.66
N SER A 72 -1.82 0.70 13.36
CA SER A 72 -2.66 1.34 14.37
C SER A 72 -3.93 0.52 14.58
N ASP A 73 -4.32 0.27 15.82
CA ASP A 73 -5.31 -0.78 16.10
C ASP A 73 -6.52 -0.31 16.90
N ILE A 74 -7.65 -0.94 16.65
CA ILE A 74 -8.87 -0.81 17.43
C ILE A 74 -9.21 -2.18 18.01
N SER A 75 -9.18 -2.32 19.33
CA SER A 75 -9.30 -3.63 19.97
C SER A 75 -10.30 -3.69 21.11
N ALA A 76 -11.16 -4.71 21.07
CA ALA A 76 -12.10 -5.07 22.13
C ALA A 76 -11.88 -6.54 22.53
N ASN A 77 -10.60 -6.94 22.64
CA ASN A 77 -10.25 -8.32 22.89
C ASN A 77 -10.49 -8.72 24.35
N SER A 78 -10.47 -10.01 24.63
CA SER A 78 -10.48 -10.54 25.99
C SER A 78 -9.37 -11.57 26.21
N PHE A 79 -8.84 -11.67 27.43
CA PHE A 79 -7.91 -12.75 27.75
C PHE A 79 -8.63 -14.11 27.82
N ALA A 80 -9.59 -14.25 28.75
CA ALA A 80 -10.31 -15.51 28.98
C ALA A 80 -11.85 -15.40 29.06
N GLY A 81 -12.38 -14.21 28.79
CA GLY A 81 -13.81 -14.00 28.65
C GLY A 81 -14.25 -13.92 27.19
N SER A 82 -15.45 -13.40 26.96
CA SER A 82 -15.96 -13.05 25.64
C SER A 82 -15.26 -11.83 25.07
N GLY A 83 -14.92 -11.86 23.78
CA GLY A 83 -14.53 -10.65 23.05
C GLY A 83 -15.69 -9.66 23.04
N GLY A 84 -15.37 -8.38 22.96
CA GLY A 84 -16.35 -7.30 23.02
C GLY A 84 -17.06 -7.04 21.69
N ARG A 85 -17.78 -5.91 21.62
CA ARG A 85 -18.42 -5.45 20.39
C ARG A 85 -17.75 -4.19 19.87
N ILE A 86 -17.36 -4.20 18.60
CA ILE A 86 -16.92 -3.02 17.87
C ILE A 86 -17.96 -2.74 16.80
N GLU A 87 -18.57 -1.57 16.86
CA GLU A 87 -19.52 -1.07 15.86
C GLU A 87 -18.97 0.23 15.27
N ILE A 88 -18.79 0.26 13.95
CA ILE A 88 -18.26 1.40 13.22
C ILE A 88 -19.27 1.81 12.17
N ASN A 89 -19.91 2.95 12.38
CA ASN A 89 -20.78 3.58 11.41
C ASN A 89 -19.99 4.69 10.71
N ALA A 90 -19.59 4.46 9.46
CA ALA A 90 -18.79 5.43 8.71
C ALA A 90 -19.12 5.55 7.23
N GLN A 91 -18.74 6.66 6.60
CA GLN A 91 -18.79 6.74 5.12
C GLN A 91 -17.64 5.96 4.49
N ALA A 92 -16.47 5.96 5.13
CA ALA A 92 -15.30 5.21 4.70
C ALA A 92 -14.45 4.72 5.88
N VAL A 93 -14.00 3.46 5.81
CA VAL A 93 -13.00 2.87 6.70
C VAL A 93 -11.81 2.42 5.84
N LEU A 94 -10.62 2.95 6.11
CA LEU A 94 -9.44 2.78 5.27
C LEU A 94 -8.23 2.29 6.06
N GLY A 95 -7.49 1.36 5.46
CA GLY A 95 -6.18 0.91 5.97
C GLY A 95 -6.25 -0.08 7.13
N PHE A 96 -7.44 -0.54 7.53
CA PHE A 96 -7.63 -1.57 8.55
C PHE A 96 -7.92 -2.94 7.93
N GLN A 97 -7.43 -3.99 8.59
CA GLN A 97 -7.88 -5.36 8.40
C GLN A 97 -8.76 -5.79 9.59
N THR A 98 -9.63 -6.76 9.35
CA THR A 98 -10.55 -7.32 10.36
C THR A 98 -10.37 -8.83 10.45
N PRO A 99 -9.19 -9.32 10.85
CA PRO A 99 -8.92 -10.75 10.89
C PRO A 99 -9.82 -11.42 11.92
N THR A 100 -10.42 -12.53 11.53
CA THR A 100 -11.10 -13.40 12.48
C THR A 100 -10.07 -14.05 13.41
N ARG A 101 -10.52 -14.62 14.53
CA ARG A 101 -9.63 -15.39 15.39
C ARG A 101 -8.94 -16.53 14.64
N GLN A 102 -9.66 -17.21 13.75
CA GLN A 102 -9.08 -18.30 12.97
C GLN A 102 -8.02 -17.81 11.97
N ASP A 103 -8.19 -16.62 11.39
CA ASP A 103 -7.15 -15.99 10.57
C ASP A 103 -5.89 -15.73 11.39
N LEU A 104 -6.04 -15.28 12.65
CA LEU A 104 -4.91 -15.07 13.56
C LEU A 104 -4.22 -16.38 13.93
N GLU A 105 -4.97 -17.43 14.27
CA GLU A 105 -4.41 -18.76 14.55
C GLU A 105 -3.61 -19.30 13.36
N ALA A 106 -4.13 -19.14 12.13
CA ALA A 106 -3.43 -19.52 10.91
C ALA A 106 -2.17 -18.68 10.67
N ARG A 107 -2.21 -17.37 10.96
CA ARG A 107 -1.05 -16.46 10.82
C ARG A 107 0.06 -16.79 11.83
N PHE A 108 -0.29 -17.12 13.07
CA PHE A 108 0.68 -17.41 14.14
C PHE A 108 1.04 -18.90 14.26
N GLY A 109 0.31 -19.80 13.59
CA GLY A 109 0.54 -21.25 13.67
C GLY A 109 0.24 -21.85 15.03
N THR A 110 -0.65 -21.24 15.82
CA THR A 110 -0.99 -21.66 17.19
C THR A 110 -2.44 -21.35 17.51
N GLU A 111 -3.11 -22.25 18.22
CA GLU A 111 -4.44 -22.02 18.79
C GLU A 111 -4.37 -21.20 20.09
N ASN A 112 -3.19 -21.17 20.72
CA ASN A 112 -2.97 -20.38 21.92
C ASN A 112 -2.56 -18.95 21.55
N LEU A 113 -3.48 -18.01 21.72
CA LEU A 113 -3.29 -16.58 21.47
C LEU A 113 -3.14 -15.78 22.77
N THR A 114 -2.68 -16.37 23.89
CA THR A 114 -2.55 -15.65 25.18
C THR A 114 -1.64 -14.43 25.08
N GLU A 115 -0.56 -14.54 24.30
CA GLU A 115 0.43 -13.47 24.05
C GLU A 115 0.06 -12.57 22.87
N PHE A 116 -1.10 -12.76 22.24
CA PHE A 116 -1.49 -11.97 21.07
C PHE A 116 -1.66 -10.49 21.42
N ASP A 117 -0.85 -9.63 20.81
CA ASP A 117 -1.06 -8.19 20.72
C ASP A 117 -1.26 -7.81 19.24
N PRO A 118 -2.37 -7.10 18.88
CA PRO A 118 -2.52 -6.52 17.55
C PRO A 118 -1.29 -5.74 17.07
N GLN A 119 -0.56 -5.10 17.99
CA GLN A 119 0.65 -4.34 17.68
C GLN A 119 1.83 -5.19 17.15
N ASP A 120 1.76 -6.52 17.25
CA ASP A 120 2.75 -7.45 16.68
C ASP A 120 2.52 -7.70 15.17
N LEU A 121 1.38 -7.27 14.63
CA LEU A 121 1.07 -7.38 13.21
C LEU A 121 1.70 -6.24 12.40
N SER A 122 1.83 -6.42 11.09
CA SER A 122 2.42 -5.40 10.19
C SER A 122 1.39 -4.42 9.64
N SER A 123 0.11 -4.78 9.67
CA SER A 123 -1.05 -3.97 9.29
C SER A 123 -1.74 -3.35 10.50
N SER A 124 -2.64 -2.41 10.24
CA SER A 124 -3.57 -1.86 11.23
C SER A 124 -4.78 -2.79 11.34
N GLU A 125 -5.21 -3.09 12.55
CA GLU A 125 -6.20 -4.14 12.81
C GLU A 125 -7.41 -3.64 13.60
N ILE A 126 -8.58 -4.24 13.34
CA ILE A 126 -9.77 -4.11 14.18
C ILE A 126 -10.12 -5.51 14.68
N THR A 127 -10.00 -5.73 16.00
CA THR A 127 -10.11 -7.07 16.59
C THR A 127 -11.00 -7.06 17.84
N ALA A 128 -11.85 -8.08 17.96
CA ALA A 128 -12.72 -8.28 19.12
C ALA A 128 -12.77 -9.77 19.51
N ILE A 129 -11.60 -10.41 19.61
CA ILE A 129 -11.49 -11.86 19.84
C ILE A 129 -11.33 -12.19 21.33
N SER A 130 -11.72 -13.41 21.71
CA SER A 130 -11.22 -14.03 22.93
C SER A 130 -9.89 -14.69 22.63
N ARG A 131 -8.87 -14.48 23.48
CA ARG A 131 -7.51 -15.01 23.29
C ARG A 131 -7.38 -16.49 23.65
N THR A 132 -8.18 -16.99 24.58
CA THR A 132 -8.09 -18.40 25.02
C THR A 132 -9.23 -19.28 24.49
N ASN A 133 -10.34 -18.73 23.99
CA ASN A 133 -11.48 -19.54 23.55
C ASN A 133 -12.07 -19.07 22.21
N PRO A 134 -11.98 -19.88 21.14
CA PRO A 134 -12.48 -19.48 19.83
C PRO A 134 -13.98 -19.22 19.76
N ASN A 135 -14.76 -19.93 20.58
CA ASN A 135 -16.21 -19.81 20.60
C ASN A 135 -16.71 -18.56 21.34
N LEU A 136 -15.80 -17.81 21.96
CA LEU A 136 -16.11 -16.60 22.72
C LEU A 136 -15.64 -15.34 22.00
N SER A 137 -15.31 -15.41 20.70
CA SER A 137 -14.98 -14.20 19.94
C SER A 137 -16.21 -13.29 19.83
N GLY A 138 -15.96 -12.00 19.99
CA GLY A 138 -16.95 -10.95 19.88
C GLY A 138 -17.21 -10.55 18.43
N THR A 139 -17.83 -9.38 18.24
CA THR A 139 -18.34 -8.94 16.94
C THR A 139 -17.66 -7.66 16.50
N VAL A 140 -17.22 -7.63 15.24
CA VAL A 140 -16.79 -6.41 14.55
C VAL A 140 -17.78 -6.15 13.43
N GLU A 141 -18.52 -5.05 13.53
CA GLU A 141 -19.53 -4.62 12.56
C GLU A 141 -19.10 -3.28 11.98
N ILE A 142 -18.94 -3.23 10.65
CA ILE A 142 -18.57 -2.02 9.92
C ILE A 142 -19.71 -1.70 8.94
N ASN A 143 -20.41 -0.63 9.25
CA ASN A 143 -21.52 -0.12 8.47
C ASN A 143 -21.03 1.05 7.62
N THR A 144 -20.75 0.78 6.35
CA THR A 144 -20.43 1.78 5.33
C THR A 144 -21.50 1.78 4.23
N PRO A 145 -21.84 2.94 3.64
CA PRO A 145 -22.69 2.97 2.46
C PRO A 145 -22.05 2.16 1.32
N ASP A 146 -22.87 1.46 0.56
CA ASP A 146 -22.45 0.75 -0.64
C ASP A 146 -22.07 1.78 -1.72
N ILE A 147 -20.80 2.15 -1.76
CA ILE A 147 -20.25 3.04 -2.79
C ILE A 147 -19.53 2.14 -3.79
N ASP A 148 -20.12 1.97 -4.98
CA ASP A 148 -19.48 1.31 -6.11
C ASP A 148 -18.58 2.31 -6.88
N PRO A 149 -17.25 2.29 -6.68
CA PRO A 149 -16.34 3.20 -7.37
C PRO A 149 -16.20 2.88 -8.87
N SER A 150 -16.72 1.74 -9.35
CA SER A 150 -16.65 1.35 -10.76
C SER A 150 -17.52 2.22 -11.66
N SER A 151 -18.51 2.91 -11.08
CA SER A 151 -19.33 3.90 -11.80
C SER A 151 -18.51 5.09 -12.33
N GLY A 152 -17.30 5.32 -11.81
CA GLY A 152 -16.35 6.33 -12.31
C GLY A 152 -15.24 5.77 -13.20
N LEU A 153 -15.17 4.44 -13.40
CA LEU A 153 -14.16 3.81 -14.23
C LEU A 153 -14.56 3.90 -15.70
N ILE A 154 -14.00 4.89 -16.41
CA ILE A 154 -14.00 4.87 -17.87
C ILE A 154 -13.11 3.70 -18.30
N ALA A 155 -13.67 2.75 -19.05
CA ALA A 155 -12.89 1.69 -19.68
C ALA A 155 -11.74 2.33 -20.48
N VAL A 156 -10.50 1.94 -20.15
CA VAL A 156 -9.35 2.34 -20.95
C VAL A 156 -9.63 1.87 -22.38
N PRO A 157 -9.72 2.77 -23.37
CA PRO A 157 -9.89 2.36 -24.75
C PRO A 157 -8.72 1.44 -25.07
N GLN A 158 -9.01 0.16 -25.36
CA GLN A 158 -7.97 -0.70 -25.88
C GLN A 158 -7.55 -0.06 -27.20
N PRO A 159 -6.28 0.37 -27.37
CA PRO A 159 -5.82 0.76 -28.67
C PRO A 159 -6.08 -0.45 -29.56
N GLY A 160 -6.87 -0.27 -30.61
CA GLY A 160 -7.05 -1.31 -31.61
C GLY A 160 -5.65 -1.66 -32.09
N VAL A 161 -5.14 -2.82 -31.65
CA VAL A 161 -3.93 -3.41 -32.21
C VAL A 161 -4.34 -3.87 -33.61
N THR A 162 -4.36 -2.93 -34.55
CA THR A 162 -3.97 -3.26 -35.92
C THR A 162 -2.56 -3.74 -35.77
N ALA A 163 -2.39 -5.06 -35.71
CA ALA A 163 -1.10 -5.69 -35.88
C ALA A 163 -0.42 -4.97 -37.05
N ILE A 164 0.77 -4.42 -36.81
CA ILE A 164 1.57 -3.86 -37.88
C ILE A 164 2.02 -5.08 -38.69
N ILE A 165 1.15 -5.53 -39.62
CA ILE A 165 1.48 -6.54 -40.63
C ILE A 165 2.32 -5.85 -41.73
N GLN A 166 3.29 -5.03 -41.33
CA GLN A 166 4.28 -4.51 -42.25
C GLN A 166 5.52 -5.36 -42.12
N ASN A 167 6.00 -5.83 -43.28
CA ASN A 167 7.28 -6.49 -43.39
C ASN A 167 8.36 -5.60 -42.73
N PRO A 168 9.02 -6.07 -41.66
CA PRO A 168 10.02 -5.27 -40.94
C PRO A 168 11.25 -4.95 -41.80
N CYS A 169 11.40 -5.60 -42.95
CA CYS A 169 12.46 -5.38 -43.92
C CYS A 169 12.19 -4.23 -44.91
N SER A 170 10.97 -3.67 -44.90
CA SER A 170 10.62 -2.53 -45.74
C SER A 170 10.89 -1.23 -44.99
N ARG A 171 11.69 -0.32 -45.58
CA ARG A 171 11.87 1.03 -45.02
C ARG A 171 10.56 1.81 -45.13
N GLY A 172 9.76 1.80 -44.06
CA GLY A 172 8.54 2.60 -43.96
C GLY A 172 8.86 4.09 -43.91
N ASN A 173 8.08 4.91 -44.63
CA ASN A 173 8.34 6.35 -44.75
C ASN A 173 7.86 7.19 -43.56
N ARG A 174 7.24 6.59 -42.53
CA ARG A 174 6.72 7.29 -41.35
C ARG A 174 6.76 6.39 -40.10
N SER A 175 7.70 6.66 -39.20
CA SER A 175 7.67 6.13 -37.84
C SER A 175 6.71 6.97 -36.99
N SER A 176 5.82 6.32 -36.24
CA SER A 176 4.95 6.97 -35.25
C SER A 176 5.21 6.31 -33.90
N PHE A 177 5.38 7.12 -32.87
CA PHE A 177 5.47 6.67 -31.48
C PHE A 177 4.26 7.23 -30.75
N VAL A 178 3.39 6.36 -30.22
CA VAL A 178 2.23 6.79 -29.41
C VAL A 178 2.59 6.59 -27.95
N ASN A 179 2.81 7.69 -27.24
CA ASN A 179 2.96 7.70 -25.79
C ASN A 179 1.59 7.96 -25.17
N VAL A 180 0.98 6.94 -24.56
CA VAL A 180 -0.25 7.09 -23.78
C VAL A 180 0.11 7.48 -22.34
N GLY A 181 0.33 8.78 -22.12
CA GLY A 181 0.63 9.34 -20.79
C GLY A 181 0.06 10.76 -20.62
N ARG A 182 -0.23 11.16 -19.36
CA ARG A 182 -0.79 12.48 -19.00
C ARG A 182 0.28 13.59 -18.97
N GLY A 183 1.09 13.69 -20.02
CA GLY A 183 2.13 14.71 -20.16
C GLY A 183 2.29 15.04 -21.63
N GLY A 184 2.33 16.34 -21.95
CA GLY A 184 2.23 16.89 -23.30
C GLY A 184 3.20 16.29 -24.31
N LEU A 185 2.91 16.55 -25.59
CA LEU A 185 3.66 16.04 -26.73
C LEU A 185 5.17 16.23 -26.53
N PRO A 186 5.99 15.16 -26.53
CA PRO A 186 7.43 15.32 -26.56
C PRO A 186 7.81 16.01 -27.88
N PRO A 187 8.85 16.88 -27.86
CA PRO A 187 9.32 17.51 -29.08
C PRO A 187 9.69 16.45 -30.09
N THR A 188 9.33 16.67 -31.34
CA THR A 188 9.71 15.73 -32.40
C THR A 188 11.24 15.72 -32.54
N PRO A 189 11.87 14.64 -33.04
CA PRO A 189 13.32 14.60 -33.28
C PRO A 189 13.84 15.69 -34.26
N ARG A 190 12.95 16.49 -34.85
CA ARG A 190 13.25 17.59 -35.77
C ARG A 190 13.00 18.97 -35.16
N GLU A 191 12.53 19.04 -33.92
CA GLU A 191 12.21 20.29 -33.26
C GLU A 191 13.49 20.86 -32.64
N ILE A 192 14.00 21.93 -33.26
CA ILE A 192 15.15 22.68 -32.74
C ILE A 192 14.68 23.45 -31.52
N VAL A 193 15.13 23.04 -30.34
CA VAL A 193 14.94 23.79 -29.10
C VAL A 193 15.63 25.14 -29.27
N SER A 194 14.84 26.19 -29.52
CA SER A 194 15.35 27.54 -29.71
C SER A 194 15.60 28.16 -28.34
N ASN A 195 16.73 27.81 -27.70
CA ASN A 195 17.21 28.57 -26.55
C ASN A 195 17.94 29.82 -27.07
N SER A 196 17.22 30.93 -27.13
CA SER A 196 17.84 32.25 -27.29
C SER A 196 18.41 32.71 -25.95
N ALA A 197 19.68 32.36 -25.66
CA ALA A 197 20.55 33.18 -24.83
C ALA A 197 22.01 32.66 -24.83
N ALA A 198 22.92 33.62 -25.05
CA ALA A 198 24.34 33.62 -24.73
C ALA A 198 25.30 32.89 -25.70
N ASN A 199 25.86 33.70 -26.61
CA ASN A 199 27.14 33.49 -27.24
C ASN A 199 28.24 33.30 -26.18
N SER A 200 28.98 32.20 -26.30
CA SER A 200 30.42 32.16 -26.02
C SER A 200 31.00 31.03 -26.85
N GLU A 201 31.83 31.41 -27.82
CA GLU A 201 32.61 30.52 -28.68
C GLU A 201 33.52 29.64 -27.83
N ASP A 202 33.33 28.33 -27.86
CA ASP A 202 34.43 27.40 -27.59
C ASP A 202 34.32 26.23 -28.57
N ASN A 203 35.27 26.19 -29.50
CA ASN A 203 35.26 25.33 -30.67
C ASN A 203 36.01 24.04 -30.32
N LEU A 204 35.32 23.13 -29.63
CA LEU A 204 35.78 21.75 -29.39
C LEU A 204 34.79 20.78 -30.04
N THR A 205 35.06 20.41 -31.29
CA THR A 205 34.43 19.27 -31.94
C THR A 205 35.00 17.98 -31.35
N THR A 206 34.60 17.63 -30.13
CA THR A 206 34.71 16.24 -29.67
C THR A 206 33.49 15.50 -30.19
N GLU A 207 33.69 14.69 -31.22
CA GLU A 207 32.69 13.74 -31.69
C GLU A 207 32.31 12.84 -30.50
N LEU A 208 31.04 12.87 -30.11
CA LEU A 208 30.54 12.07 -29.01
C LEU A 208 30.48 10.62 -29.49
N ILE A 209 31.48 9.81 -29.12
CA ILE A 209 31.52 8.39 -29.50
C ILE A 209 30.74 7.58 -28.46
N GLU A 210 29.61 7.01 -28.89
CA GLU A 210 28.80 6.08 -28.10
C GLU A 210 29.63 4.88 -27.64
N ALA A 211 29.40 4.44 -26.40
CA ALA A 211 30.04 3.24 -25.87
C ALA A 211 29.57 1.99 -26.65
N GLN A 212 30.51 1.25 -27.21
CA GLN A 212 30.22 0.05 -28.02
C GLN A 212 30.28 -1.25 -27.20
N GLY A 213 30.68 -1.16 -25.93
CA GLY A 213 30.69 -2.29 -25.01
C GLY A 213 31.04 -1.88 -23.58
N TRP A 214 31.02 -2.85 -22.68
CA TRP A 214 31.51 -2.71 -21.31
C TRP A 214 32.54 -3.79 -21.02
N GLU A 215 33.58 -3.44 -20.27
CA GLU A 215 34.64 -4.33 -19.85
C GLU A 215 34.71 -4.35 -18.32
N ARG A 216 35.06 -5.50 -17.74
CA ARG A 216 35.22 -5.67 -16.30
C ARG A 216 36.70 -5.84 -15.99
N ASP A 217 37.25 -4.93 -15.20
CA ASP A 217 38.63 -4.99 -14.72
C ASP A 217 38.81 -6.12 -13.69
N ALA A 218 40.07 -6.52 -13.42
CA ALA A 218 40.41 -7.60 -12.49
C ALA A 218 39.96 -7.33 -11.04
N ASP A 219 39.74 -6.07 -10.68
CA ASP A 219 39.20 -5.63 -9.38
C ASP A 219 37.66 -5.63 -9.34
N GLY A 220 37.00 -5.94 -10.46
CA GLY A 220 35.55 -6.04 -10.59
C GLY A 220 34.84 -4.76 -11.04
N THR A 221 35.57 -3.67 -11.29
CA THR A 221 35.04 -2.40 -11.78
C THR A 221 34.59 -2.51 -13.24
N ILE A 222 33.45 -1.88 -13.59
CA ILE A 222 32.90 -1.90 -14.95
C ILE A 222 33.23 -0.58 -15.66
N ARG A 223 33.77 -0.67 -16.88
CA ARG A 223 34.10 0.49 -17.72
C ARG A 223 33.38 0.40 -19.05
N LEU A 224 32.78 1.52 -19.48
CA LEU A 224 32.19 1.67 -20.81
C LEU A 224 33.30 2.00 -21.82
N VAL A 225 33.39 1.23 -22.91
CA VAL A 225 34.47 1.35 -23.90
C VAL A 225 33.91 1.57 -25.30
N ALA A 226 34.52 2.46 -26.06
CA ALA A 226 34.11 2.80 -27.43
C ALA A 226 34.63 1.83 -28.50
N ARG A 227 35.58 0.94 -28.18
CA ARG A 227 36.15 -0.07 -29.10
C ARG A 227 36.47 -1.37 -28.35
N SER A 228 35.47 -2.23 -28.13
CA SER A 228 35.68 -3.55 -27.54
C SER A 228 36.10 -4.56 -28.63
N ARG A 229 37.12 -5.40 -28.35
CA ARG A 229 37.52 -6.51 -29.24
C ARG A 229 36.60 -7.72 -29.15
N ASN A 230 35.82 -7.83 -28.07
CA ASN A 230 34.84 -8.89 -27.86
C ASN A 230 33.51 -8.26 -27.47
N VAL A 231 32.62 -8.13 -28.45
CA VAL A 231 31.21 -7.85 -28.22
C VAL A 231 30.57 -9.20 -27.90
N ILE A 232 30.12 -9.41 -26.66
CA ILE A 232 29.26 -10.56 -26.33
C ILE A 232 27.83 -10.09 -26.59
N PRO A 233 27.18 -10.48 -27.71
CA PRO A 233 25.81 -10.09 -27.93
C PRO A 233 24.94 -10.76 -26.88
N TYR A 234 24.18 -9.95 -26.15
CA TYR A 234 23.09 -10.44 -25.33
C TYR A 234 22.06 -11.06 -26.28
N SER A 235 21.92 -12.39 -26.24
CA SER A 235 20.90 -13.08 -27.03
C SER A 235 19.53 -12.83 -26.38
N ASN A 236 18.73 -11.96 -27.00
CA ASN A 236 17.30 -11.90 -26.73
C ASN A 236 16.63 -13.22 -27.12
N TRP A 237 15.66 -13.68 -26.35
CA TRP A 237 14.86 -14.90 -26.61
C TRP A 237 13.91 -14.79 -27.81
N GLN A 238 14.15 -13.85 -28.72
CA GLN A 238 13.42 -13.71 -29.97
C GLN A 238 14.43 -13.74 -31.11
N THR A 239 14.32 -14.77 -31.95
CA THR A 239 15.10 -14.89 -33.19
C THR A 239 14.80 -13.70 -34.09
N PRO A 240 15.81 -12.87 -34.46
CA PRO A 240 15.60 -11.79 -35.40
C PRO A 240 15.22 -12.37 -36.77
N VAL A 241 14.21 -11.79 -37.40
CA VAL A 241 13.90 -12.09 -38.80
C VAL A 241 15.06 -11.57 -39.65
N LYS A 242 15.74 -12.47 -40.37
CA LYS A 242 16.75 -12.08 -41.36
C LYS A 242 16.04 -11.49 -42.57
N CYS A 243 16.31 -10.22 -42.84
CA CYS A 243 15.99 -9.58 -44.10
C CYS A 243 17.14 -9.90 -45.07
N GLU A 244 16.84 -10.63 -46.16
CA GLU A 244 17.75 -10.75 -47.31
C GLU A 244 17.58 -9.56 -48.27
#